data_AF-A0A959QC07-F1
#
_entry.id   AF-A0A959QC07-F1
#
_cell.length_a   1.000
_cell.length_b   1.000
_cell.length_c   1.000
_cell.angle_alpha   90.00
_cell.angle_beta   90.00
_cell.angle_gamma   90.00
#
_symmetry.space_group_name_H-M   'P 1'
#
loop_
_entity.id
_entity.type
_entity.pdbx_description
1 polymer ?
#
loop_
_entity_poly.entity_id
_entity_poly.type
_entity_poly.pdbx_seq_one_letter_code
_entity_poly.pdbx_strand_id
1 'polypeptide(L)'
;QKIERVTAQLATMEVRDKKGLNKQMQTKLWGFNVSSSELEVTAVSVLKVGFDLHKYFEINIDGNRKTVVVTLPEPEILSHEVYPRIDKLDIGWMREVEDADFNKNFNLLRKEFRREALESDIMDKAKTQAQELMQTMLGPLISKIGRDYKLQVAFHNTNPGILDDFEEGTLGS
;
A
#
# COMPACT_ATOMS: atom_id res chain seq x y z
N GLN A 1 9.16 -15.41 21.14
CA GLN A 1 7.84 -14.93 21.62
C GLN A 1 6.91 -14.86 20.41
N LYS A 2 5.74 -15.51 20.46
CA LYS A 2 4.75 -15.46 19.38
C LYS A 2 3.82 -14.28 19.64
N ILE A 3 3.63 -13.42 18.64
CA ILE A 3 2.66 -12.32 18.70
C ILE A 3 1.57 -12.64 17.68
N GLU A 4 0.32 -12.74 18.14
CA GLU A 4 -0.85 -12.96 17.30
C GLU A 4 -1.64 -11.66 17.19
N ARG A 5 -2.02 -11.26 15.98
CA ARG A 5 -2.80 -10.05 15.71
C ARG A 5 -3.98 -10.39 14.80
N VAL A 6 -5.18 -10.01 15.22
CA VAL A 6 -6.37 -10.03 14.37
C VAL A 6 -6.36 -8.78 13.50
N THR A 7 -6.60 -8.95 12.21
CA THR A 7 -6.67 -7.87 11.22
C THR A 7 -8.03 -7.88 10.54
N ALA A 8 -8.76 -6.76 10.58
CA ALA A 8 -9.95 -6.55 9.75
C ALA A 8 -9.60 -5.59 8.61
N GLN A 9 -9.34 -6.15 7.44
CA GLN A 9 -8.98 -5.40 6.24
C GLN A 9 -10.11 -5.48 5.21
N LEU A 10 -10.41 -4.35 4.58
CA LEU A 10 -11.39 -4.27 3.50
C LEU A 10 -10.72 -3.86 2.19
N ALA A 11 -11.23 -4.39 1.07
CA ALA A 11 -10.86 -4.00 -0.29
C ALA A 11 -9.34 -3.94 -0.51
N THR A 12 -8.62 -4.92 0.05
CA THR A 12 -7.17 -4.95 0.01
C THR A 12 -6.69 -5.24 -1.41
N MET A 13 -5.94 -4.30 -1.97
CA MET A 13 -5.28 -4.43 -3.26
C MET A 13 -3.83 -4.86 -3.05
N GLU A 14 -3.42 -5.93 -3.71
CA GLU A 14 -2.02 -6.38 -3.75
C GLU A 14 -1.39 -5.98 -5.08
N VAL A 15 -0.30 -5.22 -5.01
CA VAL A 15 0.50 -4.83 -6.18
C VAL A 15 1.87 -5.48 -6.09
N ARG A 16 2.23 -6.18 -7.17
CA ARG A 16 3.53 -6.84 -7.33
C ARG A 16 4.32 -6.14 -8.41
N ASP A 17 5.53 -5.70 -8.08
CA ASP A 17 6.45 -5.08 -9.03
C ASP A 17 7.81 -5.77 -9.00
N LYS A 18 8.46 -5.89 -10.17
CA LYS A 18 9.80 -6.47 -10.33
C LYS A 18 10.73 -5.41 -10.92
N LYS A 19 11.82 -5.10 -10.21
CA LYS A 19 12.88 -4.21 -10.71
C LYS A 19 14.22 -4.92 -10.73
N GLY A 20 15.08 -4.52 -11.65
CA GLY A 20 16.45 -5.04 -11.81
C GLY A 20 17.47 -3.92 -11.93
N LEU A 21 18.69 -4.18 -11.47
CA LEU A 21 19.87 -3.36 -11.67
C LEU A 21 20.96 -4.21 -12.32
N ASN A 22 21.50 -3.72 -13.44
CA ASN A 22 22.64 -4.33 -14.12
C ASN A 22 23.90 -3.51 -13.83
N LYS A 23 24.96 -4.19 -13.36
CA LYS A 23 26.27 -3.57 -13.15
C LYS A 23 27.34 -4.40 -13.86
N GLN A 24 28.06 -3.78 -14.79
CA GLN A 24 29.28 -4.36 -15.35
C GLN A 24 30.46 -4.08 -14.43
N MET A 25 31.21 -5.12 -14.09
CA MET A 25 32.42 -5.05 -13.28
C MET A 25 33.62 -5.48 -14.13
N GLN A 26 34.71 -4.72 -14.05
CA GLN A 26 35.96 -5.04 -14.73
C GLN A 26 37.05 -5.25 -13.68
N THR A 27 37.67 -6.43 -13.65
CA THR A 27 38.82 -6.70 -12.78
C THR A 27 40.09 -6.30 -13.50
N LYS A 28 40.93 -5.51 -12.81
CA LYS A 28 42.24 -5.09 -13.32
C LYS A 28 43.35 -5.77 -12.52
N LEU A 29 44.20 -6.53 -13.20
CA LEU A 29 45.49 -6.97 -12.67
C LEU A 29 46.58 -6.19 -13.38
N TRP A 30 47.46 -5.53 -12.62
CA TRP A 30 48.58 -4.75 -13.18
C TRP A 30 48.16 -3.69 -14.21
N GLY A 31 46.98 -3.08 -14.06
CA GLY A 31 46.45 -2.06 -14.97
C GLY A 31 45.79 -2.59 -16.24
N PHE A 32 45.81 -3.91 -16.49
CA PHE A 32 45.15 -4.55 -17.63
C PHE A 32 43.79 -5.13 -17.21
N ASN A 33 42.76 -4.91 -18.03
CA ASN A 33 41.46 -5.54 -17.85
C ASN A 33 41.58 -7.04 -18.13
N VAL A 34 41.44 -7.86 -17.10
CA VAL A 34 41.61 -9.32 -17.20
C VAL A 34 40.29 -10.08 -17.26
N SER A 35 39.19 -9.45 -16.85
CA SER A 35 37.84 -10.01 -16.97
C SER A 35 36.78 -8.91 -16.94
N SER A 36 35.63 -9.20 -17.54
CA SER A 36 34.42 -8.37 -17.49
C SER A 36 33.25 -9.28 -17.14
N SER A 37 32.49 -8.91 -16.10
CA SER A 37 31.31 -9.66 -15.66
C SER A 37 30.12 -8.74 -15.48
N GLU A 38 28.93 -9.28 -15.71
CA GLU A 38 27.66 -8.58 -15.57
C GLU A 38 26.90 -9.17 -14.38
N LEU A 39 26.62 -8.32 -13.39
CA LEU A 39 25.79 -8.67 -12.24
C LEU A 39 24.39 -8.13 -12.46
N GLU A 40 23.39 -9.02 -12.42
CA GLU A 40 21.98 -8.69 -12.48
C GLU A 40 21.33 -8.97 -11.11
N VAL A 41 20.98 -7.90 -10.40
CA VAL A 41 20.27 -7.97 -9.13
C VAL A 41 18.83 -7.56 -9.36
N THR A 42 17.87 -8.41 -9.01
CA THR A 42 16.45 -8.07 -9.06
C THR A 42 15.81 -8.06 -7.68
N ALA A 43 14.66 -7.41 -7.56
CA ALA A 43 13.85 -7.45 -6.36
C ALA A 43 12.37 -7.43 -6.75
N VAL A 44 11.56 -8.14 -5.96
CA VAL A 44 10.10 -8.13 -6.07
C VAL A 44 9.54 -7.39 -4.88
N SER A 45 8.74 -6.37 -5.13
CA SER A 45 7.97 -5.67 -4.12
C SER A 45 6.54 -6.20 -4.11
N VAL A 46 6.00 -6.46 -2.91
CA VAL A 46 4.58 -6.76 -2.67
C VAL A 46 4.03 -5.67 -1.76
N LEU A 47 3.17 -4.83 -2.32
CA LEU A 47 2.51 -3.73 -1.62
C LEU A 47 1.04 -4.11 -1.39
N LYS A 48 0.56 -4.01 -0.14
CA LYS A 48 -0.86 -4.15 0.18
C LYS A 48 -1.41 -2.83 0.67
N VAL A 49 -2.46 -2.38 0.00
CA VAL A 49 -3.18 -1.14 0.32
C VAL A 49 -4.62 -1.49 0.59
N GLY A 50 -5.24 -0.86 1.59
CA GLY A 50 -6.64 -1.07 1.90
C GLY A 50 -7.06 -0.28 3.14
N PHE A 51 -8.14 -0.71 3.75
CA PHE A 51 -8.76 0.00 4.87
C PHE A 51 -8.60 -0.82 6.16
N ASP A 52 -7.99 -0.24 7.19
CA ASP A 52 -7.98 -0.82 8.53
C ASP A 52 -9.28 -0.45 9.25
N LEU A 53 -10.22 -1.39 9.27
CA LEU A 53 -11.55 -1.17 9.86
C LEU A 53 -11.51 -1.04 11.39
N HIS A 54 -10.40 -1.36 12.05
CA HIS A 54 -10.25 -1.10 13.49
C HIS A 54 -10.12 0.39 13.78
N LYS A 55 -9.69 1.20 12.80
CA LYS A 55 -9.53 2.66 12.97
C LYS A 55 -10.87 3.38 12.94
N TYR A 56 -11.72 3.02 11.99
CA TYR A 56 -13.04 3.60 11.85
C TYR A 56 -13.91 2.71 10.97
N PHE A 57 -15.14 2.47 11.39
CA PHE A 57 -16.17 1.86 10.55
C PHE A 57 -17.54 2.20 11.12
N GLU A 58 -18.36 2.87 10.33
CA GLU A 58 -19.69 3.29 10.78
C GLU A 58 -20.71 3.13 9.65
N ILE A 59 -21.94 2.75 10.02
CA ILE A 59 -23.08 2.70 9.11
C ILE A 59 -24.22 3.51 9.72
N ASN A 60 -24.66 4.54 9.01
CA ASN A 60 -25.76 5.41 9.39
C ASN A 60 -26.91 5.32 8.39
N ILE A 61 -28.14 5.45 8.88
CA ILE A 61 -29.34 5.48 8.05
C ILE A 61 -30.03 6.82 8.25
N ASP A 62 -30.12 7.61 7.18
CA ASP A 62 -30.90 8.84 7.14
C ASP A 62 -32.23 8.59 6.42
N GLY A 63 -33.30 8.47 7.20
CA GLY A 63 -34.64 8.22 6.67
C GLY A 63 -35.24 9.40 5.91
N ASN A 64 -34.84 10.63 6.24
CA ASN A 64 -35.34 11.84 5.58
C ASN A 64 -34.72 11.97 4.18
N ARG A 65 -33.40 11.75 4.08
CA ARG A 65 -32.65 11.75 2.81
C ARG A 65 -32.68 10.41 2.08
N LYS A 66 -33.32 9.39 2.67
CA LYS A 66 -33.39 8.02 2.12
C LYS A 66 -32.01 7.52 1.71
N THR A 67 -31.05 7.66 2.61
CA THR A 67 -29.64 7.36 2.32
C THR A 67 -29.06 6.51 3.44
N VAL A 68 -28.36 5.44 3.07
CA VAL A 68 -27.50 4.67 3.97
C VAL A 68 -26.07 5.12 3.72
N VAL A 69 -25.42 5.67 4.74
CA VAL A 69 -24.04 6.17 4.65
C VAL A 69 -23.13 5.17 5.36
N VAL A 70 -22.19 4.60 4.61
CA VAL A 70 -21.09 3.81 5.18
C VAL A 70 -19.85 4.69 5.20
N THR A 71 -19.30 4.93 6.38
CA THR A 71 -18.08 5.70 6.54
C THR A 71 -16.92 4.77 6.86
N LEU A 72 -15.95 4.73 5.97
CA LEU A 72 -14.70 3.98 6.07
C LEU A 72 -13.57 4.91 6.53
N PRO A 73 -12.42 4.41 7.02
CA PRO A 73 -11.24 5.25 7.19
C PRO A 73 -10.66 5.64 5.82
N GLU A 74 -9.67 6.53 5.78
CA GLU A 74 -8.82 6.68 4.60
C GLU A 74 -8.00 5.40 4.34
N PRO A 75 -7.76 5.01 3.07
CA PRO A 75 -6.93 3.86 2.77
C PRO A 75 -5.48 4.12 3.16
N GLU A 76 -4.78 3.05 3.50
CA GLU A 76 -3.37 3.11 3.87
C GLU A 76 -2.57 1.93 3.34
N ILE A 77 -1.24 2.06 3.38
CA ILE A 77 -0.33 0.95 3.17
C ILE A 77 -0.41 0.03 4.40
N LEU A 78 -1.08 -1.11 4.24
CA LEU A 78 -1.24 -2.11 5.30
C LEU A 78 0.02 -2.96 5.45
N SER A 79 0.75 -3.19 4.36
CA SER A 79 2.07 -3.83 4.38
C SER A 79 2.87 -3.52 3.12
N HIS A 80 4.19 -3.49 3.25
CA HIS A 80 5.12 -3.40 2.12
C HIS A 80 6.31 -4.34 2.34
N GLU A 81 6.41 -5.35 1.48
CA GLU A 81 7.46 -6.36 1.54
C GLU A 81 8.33 -6.30 0.29
N VAL A 82 9.65 -6.41 0.45
CA VAL A 82 10.60 -6.40 -0.67
C VAL A 82 11.51 -7.62 -0.58
N TYR A 83 11.41 -8.48 -1.57
CA TYR A 83 12.12 -9.74 -1.69
C TYR A 83 13.25 -9.63 -2.73
N PRO A 84 14.52 -9.66 -2.31
CA PRO A 84 15.64 -9.67 -3.24
C PRO A 84 15.72 -11.00 -4.01
N ARG A 85 16.12 -10.95 -5.28
CA ARG A 85 16.45 -12.11 -6.12
C ARG A 85 17.75 -11.84 -6.89
N ILE A 86 18.65 -12.83 -6.90
CA ILE A 86 19.88 -12.78 -7.68
C ILE A 86 19.64 -13.68 -8.89
N ASP A 87 19.45 -13.08 -10.06
CA ASP A 87 19.00 -13.80 -11.26
C ASP A 87 20.18 -14.39 -12.06
N LYS A 88 21.37 -13.76 -12.02
CA LYS A 88 22.62 -14.29 -12.60
C LYS A 88 23.83 -13.94 -11.74
N LEU A 89 24.64 -14.95 -11.42
CA LEU A 89 25.90 -14.78 -10.67
C LEU A 89 26.93 -15.83 -11.13
N ASP A 90 28.02 -15.36 -11.75
CA ASP A 90 29.15 -16.23 -12.07
C ASP A 90 29.92 -16.60 -10.78
N ILE A 91 30.01 -17.91 -10.49
CA ILE A 91 30.46 -18.51 -9.22
C ILE A 91 31.87 -18.06 -8.78
N GLY A 92 32.73 -17.61 -9.71
CA GLY A 92 34.10 -17.15 -9.42
C GLY A 92 34.20 -15.88 -8.56
N TRP A 93 33.12 -15.09 -8.44
CA TRP A 93 33.17 -13.71 -7.96
C TRP A 93 32.52 -13.50 -6.58
N MET A 94 31.85 -14.51 -6.01
CA MET A 94 31.33 -14.44 -4.63
C MET A 94 32.42 -14.14 -3.59
N ARG A 95 33.70 -14.35 -3.93
CA ARG A 95 34.84 -14.06 -3.05
C ARG A 95 35.38 -12.63 -3.21
N GLU A 96 35.02 -11.90 -4.27
CA GLU A 96 35.59 -10.59 -4.62
C GLU A 96 34.59 -9.43 -4.53
N VAL A 97 33.29 -9.68 -4.67
CA VAL A 97 32.28 -8.64 -4.47
C VAL A 97 32.03 -8.50 -2.97
N GLU A 98 32.45 -7.39 -2.37
CA GLU A 98 32.14 -7.07 -0.98
C GLU A 98 30.62 -6.99 -0.77
N ASP A 99 30.13 -7.58 0.34
CA ASP A 99 28.74 -7.51 0.79
C ASP A 99 28.17 -6.07 0.81
N ALA A 100 29.03 -5.06 0.95
CA ALA A 100 28.69 -3.64 0.95
C ALA A 100 28.05 -3.16 -0.37
N ASP A 101 28.54 -3.64 -1.52
CA ASP A 101 28.08 -3.19 -2.85
C ASP A 101 26.69 -3.77 -3.18
N PHE A 102 26.44 -5.02 -2.75
CA PHE A 102 25.12 -5.65 -2.81
C PHE A 102 24.11 -4.92 -1.91
N ASN A 103 24.48 -4.68 -0.64
CA ASN A 103 23.61 -4.00 0.31
C ASN A 103 23.19 -2.60 -0.17
N LYS A 104 24.11 -1.86 -0.78
CA LYS A 104 23.82 -0.54 -1.37
C LYS A 104 22.78 -0.63 -2.49
N ASN A 105 22.93 -1.57 -3.42
CA ASN A 105 22.00 -1.75 -4.53
C ASN A 105 20.61 -2.18 -4.06
N PHE A 106 20.52 -3.07 -3.07
CA PHE A 106 19.25 -3.45 -2.47
C PHE A 106 18.55 -2.29 -1.76
N ASN A 107 19.32 -1.45 -1.07
CA ASN A 107 18.76 -0.26 -0.41
C ASN A 107 18.25 0.78 -1.42
N LEU A 108 18.91 0.92 -2.57
CA LEU A 108 18.42 1.74 -3.67
C LEU A 108 17.09 1.21 -4.22
N LEU A 109 17.00 -0.09 -4.53
CA LEU A 109 15.76 -0.73 -4.99
C LEU A 109 14.61 -0.55 -3.99
N ARG A 110 14.87 -0.74 -2.69
CA ARG A 110 13.88 -0.50 -1.63
C ARG A 110 13.39 0.95 -1.59
N LYS A 111 14.30 1.91 -1.77
CA LYS A 111 13.96 3.34 -1.78
C LYS A 111 13.05 3.67 -2.96
N GLU A 112 13.35 3.14 -4.14
CA GLU A 112 12.51 3.33 -5.32
C GLU A 112 11.11 2.73 -5.16
N PHE A 113 11.00 1.50 -4.65
CA PHE A 113 9.68 0.92 -4.38
C PHE A 113 8.85 1.73 -3.38
N ARG A 114 9.49 2.31 -2.35
CA ARG A 114 8.79 3.19 -1.39
C ARG A 114 8.32 4.48 -2.03
N ARG A 115 9.17 5.09 -2.86
CA ARG A 115 8.85 6.32 -3.59
C ARG A 115 7.63 6.11 -4.49
N GLU A 116 7.64 5.05 -5.29
CA GLU A 116 6.53 4.73 -6.19
C GLU A 116 5.23 4.38 -5.45
N ALA A 117 5.32 3.68 -4.31
CA ALA A 117 4.15 3.40 -3.49
C ALA A 117 3.44 4.70 -3.03
N LEU A 118 4.22 5.73 -2.68
CA LEU A 118 3.71 7.03 -2.24
C LEU A 118 3.20 7.91 -3.38
N GLU A 119 3.79 7.78 -4.57
CA GLU A 119 3.42 8.56 -5.76
C GLU A 119 2.28 7.92 -6.57
N SER A 120 1.86 6.70 -6.24
CA SER A 120 0.86 5.97 -7.02
C SER A 120 -0.58 6.36 -6.68
N ASP A 121 -1.45 6.35 -7.70
CA ASP A 121 -2.92 6.50 -7.57
C ASP A 121 -3.60 5.30 -6.88
N ILE A 122 -2.84 4.48 -6.15
CA ILE A 122 -3.34 3.24 -5.56
C ILE A 122 -4.35 3.48 -4.44
N MET A 123 -4.22 4.60 -3.72
CA MET A 123 -5.16 4.98 -2.67
C MET A 123 -6.54 5.28 -3.24
N ASP A 124 -6.59 6.03 -4.35
CA ASP A 124 -7.85 6.34 -5.03
C ASP A 124 -8.47 5.09 -5.66
N LYS A 125 -7.66 4.21 -6.24
CA LYS A 125 -8.14 2.90 -6.71
C LYS A 125 -8.73 2.06 -5.58
N ALA A 126 -8.12 2.07 -4.40
CA ALA A 126 -8.66 1.38 -3.23
C ALA A 126 -10.01 1.96 -2.79
N LYS A 127 -10.19 3.30 -2.84
CA LYS A 127 -11.48 3.96 -2.58
C LYS A 127 -12.56 3.51 -3.56
N THR A 128 -12.28 3.53 -4.86
CA THR A 128 -13.21 3.05 -5.89
C THR A 128 -13.58 1.58 -5.65
N GLN A 129 -12.59 0.74 -5.36
CA GLN A 129 -12.84 -0.68 -5.10
C GLN A 129 -13.71 -0.90 -3.86
N ALA A 130 -13.49 -0.12 -2.80
CA ALA A 130 -14.32 -0.18 -1.60
C ALA A 130 -15.76 0.26 -1.86
N GLN A 131 -15.97 1.29 -2.69
CA GLN A 131 -17.31 1.72 -3.10
C GLN A 131 -18.06 0.61 -3.83
N GLU A 132 -17.43 0.00 -4.82
CA GLU A 132 -18.01 -1.13 -5.58
C GLU A 132 -18.32 -2.33 -4.68
N LEU A 133 -17.41 -2.65 -3.77
CA LEU A 133 -17.58 -3.77 -2.84
C LEU A 133 -18.75 -3.51 -1.89
N MET A 134 -18.85 -2.30 -1.33
CA MET A 134 -19.96 -1.92 -0.46
C MET A 134 -21.30 -1.93 -1.20
N GLN A 135 -21.33 -1.43 -2.44
CA GLN A 135 -22.52 -1.50 -3.29
C GLN A 135 -22.95 -2.95 -3.55
N THR A 136 -21.99 -3.83 -3.81
CA THR A 136 -22.23 -5.26 -4.03
C THR A 136 -22.80 -5.94 -2.79
N MET A 137 -22.21 -5.67 -1.62
CA MET A 137 -22.60 -6.33 -0.36
C MET A 137 -23.90 -5.78 0.22
N LEU A 138 -24.07 -4.45 0.23
CA LEU A 138 -25.15 -3.78 0.95
C LEU A 138 -26.33 -3.42 0.05
N GLY A 139 -26.14 -3.30 -1.26
CA GLY A 139 -27.22 -2.98 -2.21
C GLY A 139 -28.46 -3.86 -2.05
N PRO A 140 -28.33 -5.20 -1.98
CA PRO A 140 -29.48 -6.09 -1.77
C PRO A 140 -30.19 -5.87 -0.42
N LEU A 141 -29.47 -5.45 0.63
CA LEU A 141 -30.06 -5.18 1.94
C LEU A 141 -30.79 -3.82 1.95
N ILE A 142 -30.18 -2.80 1.35
CA ILE A 142 -30.73 -1.45 1.27
C ILE A 142 -32.03 -1.42 0.47
N SER A 143 -32.09 -2.16 -0.64
CA SER A 143 -33.33 -2.29 -1.44
C SER A 143 -34.51 -2.88 -0.66
N LYS A 144 -34.27 -3.64 0.42
CA LYS A 144 -35.31 -4.16 1.32
C LYS A 144 -35.80 -3.14 2.34
N ILE A 145 -34.98 -2.14 2.68
CA ILE A 145 -35.36 -1.04 3.58
C ILE A 145 -36.35 -0.11 2.86
N GLY A 146 -36.07 0.21 1.60
CA GLY A 146 -36.96 0.98 0.74
C GLY A 146 -36.39 1.09 -0.67
N ARG A 147 -37.26 1.10 -1.69
CA ARG A 147 -36.85 1.11 -3.10
C ARG A 147 -36.09 2.37 -3.53
N ASP A 148 -36.24 3.44 -2.75
CA ASP A 148 -35.68 4.76 -2.96
C ASP A 148 -34.45 5.04 -2.09
N TYR A 149 -34.06 4.10 -1.21
CA TYR A 149 -32.84 4.25 -0.43
C TYR A 149 -31.61 4.07 -1.31
N LYS A 150 -30.63 4.97 -1.14
CA LYS A 150 -29.34 4.93 -1.84
C LYS A 150 -28.22 4.63 -0.86
N LEU A 151 -27.22 3.87 -1.33
CA LEU A 151 -25.97 3.72 -0.62
C LEU A 151 -25.04 4.90 -0.96
N GLN A 152 -24.43 5.48 0.06
CA GLN A 152 -23.32 6.41 -0.07
C GLN A 152 -22.15 5.88 0.75
N VAL A 153 -20.96 5.87 0.16
CA VAL A 153 -19.73 5.52 0.87
C VAL A 153 -18.91 6.79 1.04
N ALA A 154 -18.54 7.08 2.29
CA ALA A 154 -17.73 8.21 2.68
C ALA A 154 -16.41 7.73 3.31
N PHE A 155 -15.42 8.60 3.34
CA PHE A 155 -14.11 8.33 3.92
C PHE A 155 -13.85 9.35 5.03
N HIS A 156 -13.60 8.87 6.24
CA HIS A 156 -13.29 9.68 7.39
C HIS A 156 -11.82 10.08 7.32
N ASN A 157 -11.60 11.37 7.06
CA ASN A 157 -10.27 11.94 7.07
C ASN A 157 -9.86 12.12 8.54
N THR A 158 -9.06 11.19 9.06
CA THR A 158 -8.44 11.30 10.39
C THR A 158 -7.27 12.28 10.31
N ASN A 159 -7.55 13.56 10.04
CA ASN A 159 -6.62 14.62 10.38
C ASN A 159 -7.06 15.16 11.77
N PRO A 160 -6.38 14.81 12.87
CA PRO A 160 -6.83 15.12 14.23
C PRO A 160 -6.73 16.61 14.63
N GLY A 161 -6.88 17.54 13.67
CA GLY A 161 -6.67 18.97 13.90
C GLY A 161 -7.81 19.91 13.48
N ILE A 162 -8.96 19.42 12.98
CA ILE A 162 -10.05 20.31 12.53
C ILE A 162 -11.44 19.72 12.86
N LEU A 163 -11.62 19.14 14.05
CA LEU A 163 -12.94 18.73 14.54
C LEU A 163 -13.40 19.49 15.78
N ASP A 164 -12.59 20.41 16.33
CA ASP A 164 -12.98 21.21 17.49
C ASP A 164 -13.71 22.54 17.14
N ASP A 165 -13.73 22.96 15.87
CA ASP A 165 -14.29 24.28 15.48
C ASP A 165 -15.79 24.26 15.08
N PHE A 166 -16.50 23.14 15.25
CA PHE A 166 -17.94 23.07 14.91
C PHE A 166 -18.88 22.82 16.09
N GLU A 167 -18.39 22.70 17.34
CA GLU A 167 -19.27 22.51 18.52
C GLU A 167 -19.38 23.70 19.49
N GLU A 168 -18.60 24.78 19.34
CA GLU A 168 -18.81 26.01 20.14
C GLU A 168 -19.54 27.09 19.33
N GLY A 169 -20.85 26.91 19.18
CA GLY A 169 -21.66 27.86 18.42
C GLY A 169 -23.15 27.74 18.65
N THR A 170 -23.61 27.40 19.85
CA THR A 170 -24.92 27.80 20.40
C THR A 170 -25.05 27.24 21.80
N LEU A 171 -25.05 28.13 22.81
CA LEU A 171 -25.88 28.11 24.03
C LEU A 171 -25.33 29.17 24.99
N GLY A 172 -26.11 30.23 25.25
CA GLY A 172 -25.87 31.08 26.41
C GLY A 172 -26.29 32.53 26.29
N SER A 173 -27.58 32.76 26.58
CA SER A 173 -28.22 33.99 27.10
C SER A 173 -28.13 35.30 26.31
#